data_AF-A0A7S0Q477-F1
#
_entry.id   AF-A0A7S0Q477-F1
#
_cell.length_a   1.000
_cell.length_b   1.000
_cell.length_c   1.000
_cell.angle_alpha   90.00
_cell.angle_beta   90.00
_cell.angle_gamma   90.00
#
_symmetry.space_group_name_H-M   'P 1'
#
loop_
_entity.id
_entity.type
_entity.pdbx_description
1 polymer ?
#
loop_
_entity_poly.entity_id
_entity_poly.type
_entity_poly.pdbx_seq_one_letter_code
_entity_poly.pdbx_strand_id
1 'polypeptide(L)'
;VAFAVKYLGAQQVDQPHTGGDGRCALIKWCTFLNTAPPGGIDYQFHFVKGYHRPNGTMTIDEFENRMFALHGDLGQPGAAYDQYMDFHVTLATDNLDAIVAPMLADGYALLARQAPGQNPSVFVEMPHALILEITGPGLTVITPSPWSRCGSPARPARINHQAARALAAEQRAAGVKPVSTVRPLRAVYASSVPKEAAEYVAWAFGGEIVSPASFLPGAGNGTCYEAHVVRWSSAASTYELMWIHSPKQAQGAFPLSQYESYLHDLHGNISSNIYDEYMDNHVALVMSTADDQTRRLDDAGEQYFLRGQYGMGCDVFIQGPGGQIYETLNKLQLRIKNPAKWDLCGPLLD
;
A
#
# COMPACT_ATOMS: atom_id res chain seq x y z
N VAL A 1 -11.50 5.34 5.20
CA VAL A 1 -12.79 4.63 5.01
C VAL A 1 -13.73 5.28 4.00
N ALA A 2 -14.25 6.48 4.25
CA ALA A 2 -15.29 7.09 3.39
C ALA A 2 -14.87 7.18 1.91
N PHE A 3 -13.61 7.52 1.66
CA PHE A 3 -13.01 7.49 0.33
C PHE A 3 -13.13 6.10 -0.34
N ALA A 4 -12.67 5.04 0.33
CA ALA A 4 -12.68 3.67 -0.20
C ALA A 4 -14.11 3.17 -0.46
N VAL A 5 -15.05 3.45 0.43
CA VAL A 5 -16.47 3.07 0.25
C VAL A 5 -17.06 3.81 -0.96
N LYS A 6 -16.80 5.11 -1.05
CA LYS A 6 -17.41 5.97 -2.08
C LYS A 6 -16.84 5.76 -3.46
N TYR A 7 -15.53 5.53 -3.61
CA TYR A 7 -14.90 5.53 -4.95
C TYR A 7 -14.31 4.18 -5.36
N LEU A 8 -14.03 3.29 -4.41
CA LEU A 8 -13.42 1.99 -4.67
C LEU A 8 -14.39 0.83 -4.48
N GLY A 9 -15.65 1.11 -4.15
CA GLY A 9 -16.68 0.08 -3.96
C GLY A 9 -16.48 -0.78 -2.70
N ALA A 10 -15.69 -0.30 -1.74
CA ALA A 10 -15.49 -1.01 -0.49
C ALA A 10 -16.77 -1.06 0.35
N GLN A 11 -16.87 -2.06 1.23
CA GLN A 11 -17.86 -2.11 2.29
C GLN A 11 -17.16 -1.90 3.62
N GLN A 12 -17.63 -0.92 4.41
CA GLN A 12 -17.16 -0.78 5.78
C GLN A 12 -17.67 -1.97 6.58
N VAL A 13 -16.78 -2.57 7.37
CA VAL A 13 -17.11 -3.64 8.32
C VAL A 13 -16.67 -3.24 9.71
N ASP A 14 -17.29 -3.85 10.71
CA ASP A 14 -16.90 -3.63 12.11
C ASP A 14 -15.50 -4.22 12.36
N GLN A 15 -14.68 -3.47 13.09
CA GLN A 15 -13.38 -3.94 13.52
C GLN A 15 -13.57 -4.96 14.67
N PRO A 16 -12.88 -6.12 14.66
CA PRO A 16 -13.14 -7.20 15.62
C PRO A 16 -12.32 -7.09 16.92
N HIS A 17 -11.40 -6.13 17.03
CA HIS A 17 -10.46 -6.05 18.15
C HIS A 17 -11.02 -5.22 19.32
N THR A 18 -10.91 -5.76 20.52
CA THR A 18 -11.29 -5.00 21.73
C THR A 18 -10.32 -3.83 21.93
N GLY A 19 -10.85 -2.62 22.16
CA GLY A 19 -10.03 -1.40 22.34
C GLY A 19 -9.81 -0.58 21.06
N GLY A 20 -10.12 -1.13 19.89
CA GLY A 20 -10.03 -0.46 18.58
C GLY A 20 -11.21 0.47 18.26
N ASP A 21 -12.08 0.71 19.24
CA ASP A 21 -13.30 1.52 19.16
C ASP A 21 -13.06 3.01 19.47
N GLY A 22 -11.78 3.42 19.59
CA GLY A 22 -11.35 4.77 20.00
C GLY A 22 -10.98 4.87 21.48
N ARG A 23 -11.08 3.79 22.26
CA ARG A 23 -10.60 3.79 23.66
C ARG A 23 -9.08 3.74 23.76
N CYS A 24 -8.44 2.89 22.96
CA CYS A 24 -6.99 2.66 23.02
C CYS A 24 -6.33 2.77 21.64
N ALA A 25 -7.07 2.40 20.59
CA ALA A 25 -6.80 2.73 19.20
C ALA A 25 -8.12 3.04 18.48
N LEU A 26 -8.05 3.75 17.35
CA LEU A 26 -9.18 3.89 16.43
C LEU A 26 -8.91 3.08 15.18
N ILE A 27 -9.65 1.98 15.03
CA ILE A 27 -9.53 1.06 13.90
C ILE A 27 -10.81 1.12 13.07
N LYS A 28 -10.66 1.21 11.76
CA LYS A 28 -11.77 1.10 10.79
C LYS A 28 -11.38 0.18 9.64
N TRP A 29 -12.25 -0.75 9.31
CA TRP A 29 -11.99 -1.75 8.27
C TRP A 29 -12.90 -1.54 7.06
N CYS A 30 -12.33 -1.77 5.89
CA CYS A 30 -13.02 -1.84 4.62
C CYS A 30 -12.71 -3.18 3.97
N THR A 31 -13.73 -3.91 3.53
CA THR A 31 -13.57 -5.14 2.73
C THR A 31 -14.02 -4.91 1.30
N PHE A 32 -13.38 -5.63 0.38
CA PHE A 32 -13.69 -5.62 -1.04
C PHE A 32 -14.13 -7.02 -1.45
N LEU A 33 -15.44 -7.21 -1.63
CA LEU A 33 -16.01 -8.47 -2.06
C LEU A 33 -15.84 -8.61 -3.57
N ASN A 34 -14.92 -9.45 -4.00
CA ASN A 34 -14.54 -9.54 -5.39
C ASN A 34 -15.21 -10.76 -6.05
N THR A 35 -16.45 -10.58 -6.51
CA THR A 35 -17.29 -11.67 -7.02
C THR A 35 -17.14 -11.94 -8.52
N ALA A 36 -16.39 -11.12 -9.26
CA ALA A 36 -16.25 -11.23 -10.71
C ALA A 36 -14.84 -10.81 -11.19
N PRO A 37 -14.12 -11.68 -11.93
CA PRO A 37 -14.50 -13.07 -12.23
C PRO A 37 -14.55 -13.95 -10.96
N PRO A 38 -15.26 -15.09 -10.99
CA PRO A 38 -15.22 -16.07 -9.91
C PRO A 38 -13.77 -16.40 -9.53
N GLY A 39 -13.40 -16.22 -8.26
CA GLY A 39 -12.02 -16.38 -7.79
C GLY A 39 -11.25 -15.08 -7.49
N GLY A 40 -11.93 -13.92 -7.51
CA GLY A 40 -11.36 -12.67 -7.01
C GLY A 40 -10.83 -12.81 -5.58
N ILE A 41 -9.70 -12.15 -5.28
CA ILE A 41 -9.15 -12.12 -3.93
C ILE A 41 -10.00 -11.16 -3.10
N ASP A 42 -10.61 -11.67 -2.03
CA ASP A 42 -11.12 -10.81 -0.97
C ASP A 42 -9.93 -10.17 -0.26
N TYR A 43 -9.89 -8.84 -0.26
CA TYR A 43 -8.87 -8.05 0.41
C TYR A 43 -9.50 -6.97 1.27
N GLN A 44 -8.68 -6.39 2.13
CA GLN A 44 -9.11 -5.43 3.12
C GLN A 44 -8.15 -4.25 3.19
N PHE A 45 -8.69 -3.08 3.49
CA PHE A 45 -7.92 -1.95 3.97
C PHE A 45 -8.25 -1.74 5.44
N HIS A 46 -7.20 -1.69 6.27
CA HIS A 46 -7.29 -1.38 7.68
C HIS A 46 -6.76 0.02 7.89
N PHE A 47 -7.59 0.87 8.49
CA PHE A 47 -7.24 2.24 8.85
C PHE A 47 -7.06 2.26 10.36
N VAL A 48 -5.83 2.46 10.81
CA VAL A 48 -5.46 2.32 12.22
C VAL A 48 -4.85 3.63 12.69
N LYS A 49 -5.37 4.16 13.79
CA LYS A 49 -4.77 5.26 14.55
C LYS A 49 -4.53 4.79 15.99
N GLY A 50 -3.29 4.42 16.28
CA GLY A 50 -2.81 4.22 17.64
C GLY A 50 -2.60 5.56 18.36
N TYR A 51 -2.74 5.57 19.68
CA TYR A 51 -2.56 6.77 20.50
C TYR A 51 -1.23 6.81 21.25
N HIS A 52 -0.42 5.75 21.17
CA HIS A 52 0.86 5.63 21.86
C HIS A 52 1.91 5.03 20.93
N ARG A 53 2.90 5.82 20.48
CA ARG A 53 4.11 5.28 19.86
C ARG A 53 5.27 5.27 20.86
N PRO A 54 5.92 4.12 21.14
CA PRO A 54 6.83 3.92 22.25
C PRO A 54 8.21 4.45 21.88
N ASN A 55 8.56 4.40 20.59
CA ASN A 55 9.84 4.87 20.07
C ASN A 55 9.59 5.68 18.79
N GLY A 56 10.31 6.78 18.61
CA GLY A 56 10.18 7.64 17.44
C GLY A 56 10.32 9.12 17.79
N THR A 57 11.02 9.85 16.93
CA THR A 57 11.30 11.29 17.13
C THR A 57 10.17 12.20 16.62
N MET A 58 9.08 11.61 16.09
CA MET A 58 7.95 12.32 15.49
C MET A 58 6.61 11.75 15.97
N THR A 59 5.66 12.65 16.22
CA THR A 59 4.24 12.31 16.39
C THR A 59 3.59 11.89 15.07
N ILE A 60 2.43 11.23 15.15
CA ILE A 60 1.67 10.83 13.95
C ILE A 60 1.22 12.03 13.12
N ASP A 61 0.78 13.10 13.77
CA ASP A 61 0.35 14.33 13.08
C ASP A 61 1.54 15.01 12.38
N GLU A 62 2.75 14.98 12.97
CA GLU A 62 3.96 15.48 12.31
C GLU A 62 4.34 14.63 11.10
N PHE A 63 4.23 13.30 11.20
CA PHE A 63 4.47 12.40 10.08
C PHE A 63 3.46 12.62 8.95
N GLU A 64 2.16 12.64 9.25
CA GLU A 64 1.10 12.89 8.25
C GLU A 64 1.29 14.25 7.56
N ASN A 65 1.62 15.30 8.31
CA ASN A 65 1.91 16.62 7.74
C ASN A 65 3.15 16.62 6.84
N ARG A 66 4.19 15.84 7.19
CA ARG A 66 5.37 15.67 6.32
C ARG A 66 5.02 14.94 5.04
N MET A 67 4.29 13.83 5.13
CA MET A 67 3.86 13.08 3.94
C MET A 67 2.97 13.92 3.03
N PHE A 68 2.02 14.66 3.59
CA PHE A 68 1.19 15.61 2.85
C PHE A 68 2.03 16.70 2.16
N ALA A 69 3.02 17.26 2.86
CA ALA A 69 3.92 18.26 2.28
C ALA A 69 4.84 17.68 1.18
N LEU A 70 5.21 16.39 1.27
CA LEU A 70 6.04 15.70 0.30
C LEU A 70 5.28 15.39 -0.99
N HIS A 71 4.07 14.81 -0.88
CA HIS A 71 3.24 14.51 -2.04
C HIS A 71 2.72 15.78 -2.73
N GLY A 72 2.57 16.87 -1.95
CA GLY A 72 2.00 18.12 -2.42
C GLY A 72 0.57 17.95 -2.92
N ASP A 73 0.03 18.97 -3.60
CA ASP A 73 -1.21 18.80 -4.34
C ASP A 73 -0.88 18.14 -5.69
N LEU A 74 -1.09 16.82 -5.77
CA LEU A 74 -0.83 15.97 -6.96
C LEU A 74 -1.43 16.52 -8.27
N GLY A 75 -2.45 17.39 -8.18
CA GLY A 75 -3.12 18.04 -9.30
C GLY A 75 -2.49 19.37 -9.74
N GLN A 76 -1.57 19.95 -8.96
CA GLN A 76 -0.99 21.26 -9.26
C GLN A 76 0.14 21.20 -10.28
N PRO A 77 0.28 22.24 -11.13
CA PRO A 77 1.48 22.43 -11.94
C PRO A 77 2.74 22.51 -11.06
N GLY A 78 3.69 21.61 -11.29
CA GLY A 78 4.94 21.55 -10.53
C GLY A 78 4.95 20.54 -9.39
N ALA A 79 3.83 19.88 -9.09
CA ALA A 79 3.83 18.69 -8.23
C ALA A 79 4.69 17.62 -8.90
N ALA A 80 5.80 17.27 -8.25
CA ALA A 80 6.73 16.31 -8.79
C ALA A 80 6.46 14.92 -8.23
N TYR A 81 6.47 13.94 -9.13
CA TYR A 81 6.84 12.58 -8.78
C TYR A 81 8.20 12.56 -8.09
N ASP A 82 8.18 12.13 -6.83
CA ASP A 82 9.34 11.95 -5.99
C ASP A 82 9.55 10.49 -5.59
N GLN A 83 10.48 10.24 -4.66
CA GLN A 83 10.69 8.89 -4.12
C GLN A 83 9.48 8.42 -3.31
N TYR A 84 8.74 9.30 -2.64
CA TYR A 84 7.60 8.92 -1.81
C TYR A 84 6.37 8.53 -2.62
N MET A 85 6.26 8.99 -3.86
CA MET A 85 5.31 8.42 -4.82
C MET A 85 5.53 6.92 -5.06
N ASP A 86 6.72 6.37 -4.78
CA ASP A 86 6.97 4.93 -4.81
C ASP A 86 6.53 4.22 -3.52
N PHE A 87 5.88 4.89 -2.55
CA PHE A 87 5.10 4.27 -1.46
C PHE A 87 3.60 4.30 -1.79
N HIS A 88 3.09 3.25 -2.41
CA HIS A 88 1.69 3.17 -2.78
C HIS A 88 1.18 1.74 -2.91
N VAL A 89 -0.15 1.61 -2.95
CA VAL A 89 -0.82 0.38 -3.39
C VAL A 89 -1.37 0.59 -4.80
N THR A 90 -1.12 -0.37 -5.69
CA THR A 90 -1.69 -0.37 -7.04
C THR A 90 -2.91 -1.28 -7.11
N LEU A 91 -4.01 -0.73 -7.63
CA LEU A 91 -5.26 -1.43 -7.88
C LEU A 91 -5.55 -1.48 -9.39
N ALA A 92 -5.99 -2.64 -9.89
CA ALA A 92 -6.54 -2.77 -11.24
C ALA A 92 -8.03 -2.46 -11.26
N THR A 93 -8.51 -1.87 -12.34
CA THR A 93 -9.93 -1.65 -12.65
C THR A 93 -10.22 -2.05 -14.09
N ASP A 94 -11.48 -2.45 -14.36
CA ASP A 94 -11.97 -2.69 -15.73
C ASP A 94 -12.43 -1.40 -16.43
N ASN A 95 -12.55 -0.28 -15.71
CA ASN A 95 -12.95 1.02 -16.24
C ASN A 95 -12.53 2.16 -15.31
N LEU A 96 -11.48 2.90 -15.66
CA LEU A 96 -11.00 4.04 -14.88
C LEU A 96 -12.01 5.17 -14.76
N ASP A 97 -12.78 5.48 -15.80
CA ASP A 97 -13.77 6.56 -15.76
C ASP A 97 -14.87 6.32 -14.70
N ALA A 98 -15.15 5.05 -14.35
CA ALA A 98 -16.06 4.70 -13.26
C ALA A 98 -15.59 5.20 -11.88
N ILE A 99 -14.28 5.37 -11.72
CA ILE A 99 -13.62 5.77 -10.48
C ILE A 99 -13.20 7.25 -10.55
N VAL A 100 -12.61 7.67 -11.67
CA VAL A 100 -11.97 8.98 -11.83
C VAL A 100 -12.98 10.11 -12.02
N ALA A 101 -14.05 9.89 -12.80
CA ALA A 101 -15.06 10.93 -13.02
C ALA A 101 -15.72 11.42 -11.73
N PRO A 102 -16.19 10.55 -10.80
CA PRO A 102 -16.77 11.01 -9.55
C PRO A 102 -15.74 11.66 -8.62
N MET A 103 -14.48 11.20 -8.59
CA MET A 103 -13.41 11.86 -7.84
C MET A 103 -13.18 13.30 -8.31
N LEU A 104 -13.04 13.50 -9.63
CA LEU A 104 -12.88 14.84 -10.22
C LEU A 104 -14.10 15.74 -10.00
N ALA A 105 -15.31 15.18 -10.08
CA ALA A 105 -16.54 15.93 -9.83
C ALA A 105 -16.64 16.42 -8.37
N ASP A 106 -16.02 15.69 -7.44
CA ASP A 106 -15.97 16.03 -6.02
C ASP A 106 -14.71 16.82 -5.62
N GLY A 107 -13.87 17.19 -6.61
CA GLY A 107 -12.73 18.09 -6.41
C GLY A 107 -11.43 17.42 -5.98
N TYR A 108 -11.29 16.10 -6.12
CA TYR A 108 -10.02 15.43 -5.83
C TYR A 108 -8.94 15.80 -6.84
N ALA A 109 -7.74 16.02 -6.32
CA ALA A 109 -6.51 16.16 -7.10
C ALA A 109 -6.00 14.79 -7.54
N LEU A 110 -5.66 14.66 -8.81
CA LEU A 110 -5.24 13.39 -9.43
C LEU A 110 -4.05 13.61 -10.35
N LEU A 111 -3.13 12.65 -10.34
CA LEU A 111 -2.04 12.58 -11.31
C LEU A 111 -2.30 11.42 -12.29
N ALA A 112 -2.37 11.69 -13.60
CA ALA A 112 -2.58 10.65 -14.61
C ALA A 112 -1.35 10.41 -15.50
N ARG A 113 -1.00 9.14 -15.71
CA ARG A 113 0.19 8.68 -16.45
C ARG A 113 -0.16 7.55 -17.40
N GLN A 114 0.60 7.41 -18.48
CA GLN A 114 0.54 6.24 -19.34
C GLN A 114 1.90 5.98 -19.97
N ALA A 115 2.40 4.75 -19.81
CA ALA A 115 3.53 4.27 -20.58
C ALA A 115 3.08 3.72 -21.94
N PRO A 116 3.91 3.77 -22.99
CA PRO A 116 3.56 3.21 -24.29
C PRO A 116 3.17 1.73 -24.22
N GLY A 117 2.02 1.38 -24.80
CA GLY A 117 1.53 -0.01 -24.85
C GLY A 117 0.90 -0.53 -23.55
N GLN A 118 0.71 0.33 -22.54
CA GLN A 118 0.09 -0.03 -21.26
C GLN A 118 -1.22 0.71 -21.02
N ASN A 119 -2.00 0.18 -20.09
CA ASN A 119 -3.13 0.89 -19.53
C ASN A 119 -2.66 2.21 -18.88
N PRO A 120 -3.47 3.27 -18.94
CA PRO A 120 -3.23 4.44 -18.11
C PRO A 120 -3.35 4.09 -16.62
N SER A 121 -2.66 4.89 -15.81
CA SER A 121 -2.72 4.86 -14.35
C SER A 121 -3.07 6.24 -13.82
N VAL A 122 -3.85 6.28 -12.74
CA VAL A 122 -4.16 7.49 -11.98
C VAL A 122 -3.68 7.32 -10.55
N PHE A 123 -2.95 8.31 -10.05
CA PHE A 123 -2.50 8.40 -8.67
C PHE A 123 -3.38 9.39 -7.92
N VAL A 124 -3.79 9.01 -6.72
CA VAL A 124 -4.61 9.81 -5.82
C VAL A 124 -4.12 9.62 -4.40
N GLU A 125 -4.01 10.71 -3.66
CA GLU A 125 -3.82 10.62 -2.22
C GLU A 125 -5.18 10.36 -1.56
N MET A 126 -5.30 9.23 -0.88
CA MET A 126 -6.38 9.04 0.06
C MET A 126 -6.11 9.90 1.29
N PRO A 127 -7.12 10.60 1.87
CA PRO A 127 -6.90 11.49 3.00
C PRO A 127 -6.07 10.84 4.10
N HIS A 128 -5.04 11.56 4.58
CA HIS A 128 -4.01 11.08 5.50
C HIS A 128 -2.99 10.11 4.86
N ALA A 129 -2.42 10.52 3.71
CA ALA A 129 -1.11 10.12 3.18
C ALA A 129 -0.93 8.79 2.42
N LEU A 130 -1.92 7.90 2.30
CA LEU A 130 -1.73 6.73 1.42
C LEU A 130 -1.96 7.12 -0.04
N ILE A 131 -0.93 6.99 -0.88
CA ILE A 131 -1.10 7.08 -2.33
C ILE A 131 -1.67 5.77 -2.85
N LEU A 132 -2.68 5.89 -3.70
CA LEU A 132 -3.23 4.80 -4.49
C LEU A 132 -2.91 5.03 -5.95
N GLU A 133 -2.30 4.04 -6.60
CA GLU A 133 -2.29 3.93 -8.06
C GLU A 133 -3.50 3.09 -8.49
N ILE A 134 -4.27 3.58 -9.45
CA ILE A 134 -5.39 2.84 -10.04
C ILE A 134 -5.13 2.75 -11.55
N THR A 135 -5.05 1.53 -12.07
CA THR A 135 -4.70 1.26 -13.48
C THR A 135 -5.78 0.44 -14.19
N GLY A 136 -6.07 0.78 -15.44
CA GLY A 136 -7.09 0.10 -16.23
C GLY A 136 -7.41 0.83 -17.53
N PRO A 137 -8.31 0.30 -18.36
CA PRO A 137 -8.74 0.97 -19.57
C PRO A 137 -9.76 2.09 -19.25
N GLY A 138 -10.18 2.84 -20.27
CA GLY A 138 -11.33 3.74 -20.16
C GLY A 138 -11.07 5.01 -19.35
N LEU A 139 -9.94 5.69 -19.55
CA LEU A 139 -9.67 7.02 -18.98
C LEU A 139 -9.95 8.10 -20.03
N THR A 140 -11.20 8.52 -20.18
CA THR A 140 -11.61 9.51 -21.20
C THR A 140 -11.70 10.93 -20.64
N VAL A 141 -11.89 11.09 -19.33
CA VAL A 141 -12.06 12.40 -18.69
C VAL A 141 -10.73 13.11 -18.38
N ILE A 142 -9.60 12.38 -18.48
CA ILE A 142 -8.23 12.90 -18.40
C ILE A 142 -7.44 12.33 -19.57
N THR A 143 -6.72 13.17 -20.32
CA THR A 143 -5.71 12.66 -21.26
C THR A 143 -4.44 12.35 -20.47
N PRO A 144 -3.95 11.13 -20.28
CA PRO A 144 -2.74 10.90 -19.48
C PRO A 144 -1.49 11.51 -20.13
N SER A 145 -0.53 11.93 -19.31
CA SER A 145 0.78 12.34 -19.84
C SER A 145 1.66 11.12 -20.13
N PRO A 146 2.45 11.14 -21.23
CA PRO A 146 3.46 10.14 -21.47
C PRO A 146 4.39 10.02 -20.26
N TRP A 147 4.69 8.79 -19.88
CA TRP A 147 5.51 8.52 -18.70
C TRP A 147 6.81 7.79 -19.05
N SER A 148 7.89 8.25 -18.40
CA SER A 148 9.18 7.57 -18.33
C SER A 148 9.73 7.80 -16.93
N ARG A 149 10.24 6.76 -16.28
CA ARG A 149 10.84 6.86 -14.94
C ARG A 149 12.18 7.60 -14.93
N CYS A 150 12.89 7.68 -16.06
CA CYS A 150 14.12 8.46 -16.15
C CYS A 150 13.89 9.97 -16.36
N GLY A 151 12.65 10.37 -16.64
CA GLY A 151 12.29 11.76 -16.89
C GLY A 151 11.71 12.43 -15.65
N SER A 152 11.73 13.77 -15.64
CA SER A 152 10.90 14.51 -14.72
C SER A 152 9.41 14.23 -15.01
N PRO A 153 8.57 14.17 -13.98
CA PRO A 153 7.12 14.10 -14.13
C PRO A 153 6.63 15.16 -15.11
N ALA A 154 6.06 14.73 -16.23
CA ALA A 154 5.35 15.63 -17.12
C ALA A 154 4.07 16.15 -16.42
N ARG A 155 3.51 17.26 -16.89
CA ARG A 155 2.30 17.88 -16.31
C ARG A 155 1.13 16.87 -16.21
N PRO A 156 0.12 17.10 -15.36
CA PRO A 156 -1.14 16.40 -15.54
C PRO A 156 -1.67 16.62 -16.95
N ALA A 157 -2.32 15.59 -17.46
CA ALA A 157 -3.15 15.67 -18.63
C ALA A 157 -4.13 16.84 -18.60
N ARG A 158 -4.61 17.28 -19.77
CA ARG A 158 -5.80 18.15 -19.81
C ARG A 158 -6.97 17.39 -19.20
N ILE A 159 -7.54 17.94 -18.12
CA ILE A 159 -8.74 17.41 -17.47
C ILE A 159 -9.96 18.00 -18.17
N ASN A 160 -10.87 17.15 -18.62
CA ASN A 160 -12.17 17.58 -19.12
C ASN A 160 -13.19 17.59 -17.97
N HIS A 161 -13.20 18.68 -17.19
CA HIS A 161 -14.11 18.81 -16.04
C HIS A 161 -15.59 18.74 -16.41
N GLN A 162 -15.96 19.16 -17.63
CA GLN A 162 -17.34 19.05 -18.10
C GLN A 162 -17.73 17.59 -18.33
N ALA A 163 -16.89 16.83 -19.02
CA ALA A 163 -17.11 15.40 -19.23
C ALA A 163 -17.12 14.63 -17.90
N ALA A 164 -16.19 14.93 -16.99
CA ALA A 164 -16.16 14.32 -15.65
C ALA A 164 -17.46 14.54 -14.88
N ARG A 165 -17.99 15.77 -14.85
CA ARG A 165 -19.26 16.07 -14.19
C ARG A 165 -20.46 15.39 -14.85
N ALA A 166 -20.50 15.38 -16.19
CA ALA A 166 -21.57 14.73 -16.94
C ALA A 166 -21.61 13.22 -16.67
N LEU A 167 -20.44 12.57 -16.74
CA LEU A 167 -20.33 11.14 -16.52
C LEU A 167 -20.61 10.75 -15.06
N ALA A 168 -20.13 11.54 -14.09
CA ALA A 168 -20.46 11.33 -12.68
C ALA A 168 -21.97 11.47 -12.41
N ALA A 169 -22.65 12.41 -13.09
CA ALA A 169 -24.10 12.56 -12.97
C ALA A 169 -24.85 11.37 -13.58
N GLU A 170 -24.40 10.88 -14.74
CA GLU A 170 -24.95 9.69 -15.40
C GLU A 170 -24.81 8.44 -14.52
N GLN A 171 -23.61 8.20 -13.97
CA GLN A 171 -23.36 7.09 -13.04
C GLN A 171 -24.28 7.13 -11.82
N ARG A 172 -24.44 8.31 -11.21
CA ARG A 172 -25.36 8.54 -10.07
C ARG A 172 -26.81 8.26 -10.45
N ALA A 173 -27.26 8.76 -11.60
CA ALA A 173 -28.63 8.57 -12.08
C ALA A 173 -28.96 7.12 -12.41
N ALA A 174 -27.98 6.38 -12.96
CA ALA A 174 -28.12 4.97 -13.27
C ALA A 174 -28.10 4.05 -12.03
N GLY A 175 -27.90 4.62 -10.83
CA GLY A 175 -27.71 3.82 -9.62
C GLY A 175 -26.49 2.91 -9.70
N VAL A 176 -25.57 3.20 -10.63
CA VAL A 176 -24.28 2.53 -10.72
C VAL A 176 -23.57 2.88 -9.43
N LYS A 177 -23.56 1.94 -8.48
CA LYS A 177 -22.57 2.03 -7.40
C LYS A 177 -21.23 2.13 -8.11
N PRO A 178 -20.33 3.07 -7.78
CA PRO A 178 -19.03 3.28 -8.44
C PRO A 178 -18.06 2.08 -8.36
N VAL A 179 -18.57 0.88 -8.08
CA VAL A 179 -17.90 -0.41 -8.13
C VAL A 179 -17.57 -0.75 -9.59
N SER A 180 -16.60 -0.05 -10.17
CA SER A 180 -15.58 -0.85 -10.83
C SER A 180 -15.00 -1.72 -9.73
N THR A 181 -15.13 -3.04 -9.87
CA THR A 181 -14.37 -3.98 -9.06
C THR A 181 -12.89 -3.64 -9.15
N VAL A 182 -12.32 -3.09 -8.07
CA VAL A 182 -10.88 -2.88 -7.97
C VAL A 182 -10.22 -4.12 -7.40
N ARG A 183 -9.04 -4.47 -7.92
CA ARG A 183 -8.31 -5.68 -7.55
C ARG A 183 -6.88 -5.32 -7.17
N PRO A 184 -6.35 -5.86 -6.06
CA PRO A 184 -4.98 -5.54 -5.66
C PRO A 184 -4.01 -6.15 -6.67
N LEU A 185 -3.10 -5.34 -7.19
CA LEU A 185 -2.04 -5.81 -8.08
C LEU A 185 -0.71 -5.89 -7.34
N ARG A 186 -0.38 -4.83 -6.59
CA ARG A 186 0.89 -4.73 -5.89
C ARG A 186 0.88 -3.68 -4.79
N ALA A 187 1.88 -3.77 -3.93
CA ALA A 187 2.37 -2.61 -3.20
C ALA A 187 3.79 -2.27 -3.65
N VAL A 188 4.07 -0.98 -3.66
CA VAL A 188 5.34 -0.40 -4.05
C VAL A 188 5.91 0.31 -2.83
N TYR A 189 7.19 0.12 -2.59
CA TYR A 189 7.96 0.79 -1.55
C TYR A 189 9.13 1.53 -2.18
N ALA A 190 9.33 2.79 -1.80
CA ALA A 190 10.61 3.42 -2.02
C ALA A 190 11.63 2.75 -1.09
N SER A 191 12.82 2.43 -1.59
CA SER A 191 13.89 1.88 -0.76
C SER A 191 15.25 2.37 -1.19
N SER A 192 16.14 2.63 -0.21
CA SER A 192 17.55 2.88 -0.51
C SER A 192 18.29 1.60 -0.92
N VAL A 193 17.76 0.43 -0.55
CA VAL A 193 18.34 -0.91 -0.75
C VAL A 193 17.34 -1.88 -1.41
N PRO A 194 16.79 -1.54 -2.60
CA PRO A 194 15.64 -2.25 -3.17
C PRO A 194 15.92 -3.72 -3.49
N LYS A 195 17.15 -4.07 -3.86
CA LYS A 195 17.56 -5.46 -4.11
C LYS A 195 17.52 -6.30 -2.84
N GLU A 196 18.16 -5.82 -1.79
CA GLU A 196 18.26 -6.51 -0.51
C GLU A 196 16.88 -6.72 0.11
N ALA A 197 16.02 -5.70 0.04
CA ALA A 197 14.65 -5.79 0.53
C ALA A 197 13.83 -6.85 -0.24
N ALA A 198 13.95 -6.89 -1.58
CA ALA A 198 13.30 -7.90 -2.39
C ALA A 198 13.82 -9.32 -2.10
N GLU A 199 15.14 -9.50 -1.98
CA GLU A 199 15.76 -10.79 -1.65
C GLU A 199 15.32 -11.28 -0.26
N TYR A 200 15.29 -10.39 0.72
CA TYR A 200 14.84 -10.70 2.08
C TYR A 200 13.36 -11.15 2.10
N VAL A 201 12.46 -10.40 1.48
CA VAL A 201 11.04 -10.75 1.46
C VAL A 201 10.76 -12.01 0.62
N ALA A 202 11.45 -12.19 -0.51
CA ALA A 202 11.35 -13.43 -1.28
C ALA A 202 11.76 -14.65 -0.44
N TRP A 203 12.88 -14.54 0.28
CA TRP A 203 13.36 -15.58 1.18
C TRP A 203 12.39 -15.85 2.33
N ALA A 204 11.92 -14.81 3.02
CA ALA A 204 11.09 -14.95 4.21
C ALA A 204 9.69 -15.48 3.85
N PHE A 205 9.06 -14.95 2.79
CA PHE A 205 7.66 -15.21 2.44
C PHE A 205 7.49 -16.20 1.28
N GLY A 206 8.59 -16.69 0.68
CA GLY A 206 8.57 -17.71 -0.38
C GLY A 206 8.02 -17.20 -1.72
N GLY A 207 8.33 -15.96 -2.10
CA GLY A 207 7.97 -15.38 -3.40
C GLY A 207 9.05 -15.56 -4.47
N GLU A 208 8.70 -15.36 -5.74
CA GLU A 208 9.63 -15.40 -6.87
C GLU A 208 10.13 -14.00 -7.21
N ILE A 209 11.45 -13.82 -7.33
CA ILE A 209 12.02 -12.56 -7.85
C ILE A 209 11.82 -12.54 -9.38
N VAL A 210 11.13 -11.51 -9.88
CA VAL A 210 10.81 -11.37 -11.30
C VAL A 210 11.35 -10.07 -11.89
N SER A 211 11.52 -10.03 -13.21
CA SER A 211 11.97 -8.83 -13.90
C SER A 211 10.91 -7.71 -13.86
N PRO A 212 11.28 -6.48 -13.48
CA PRO A 212 10.36 -5.33 -13.44
C PRO A 212 9.98 -4.83 -14.84
N ALA A 213 10.66 -5.28 -15.90
CA ALA A 213 10.47 -4.80 -17.28
C ALA A 213 9.05 -5.01 -17.82
N SER A 214 8.31 -5.97 -17.25
CA SER A 214 6.91 -6.24 -17.62
C SER A 214 5.93 -5.13 -17.19
N PHE A 215 6.31 -4.30 -16.21
CA PHE A 215 5.41 -3.28 -15.64
C PHE A 215 5.98 -1.88 -15.64
N LEU A 216 7.31 -1.74 -15.65
CA LEU A 216 8.01 -0.48 -15.81
C LEU A 216 8.73 -0.47 -17.17
N PRO A 217 7.99 -0.42 -18.29
CA PRO A 217 8.58 -0.49 -19.61
C PRO A 217 9.43 0.77 -19.83
N GLY A 218 10.72 0.55 -20.06
CA GLY A 218 11.67 1.62 -20.37
C GLY A 218 13.11 1.21 -20.11
N ALA A 219 14.02 1.72 -20.93
CA ALA A 219 15.44 1.72 -20.61
C ALA A 219 15.63 2.66 -19.40
N GLY A 220 15.89 2.11 -18.21
CA GLY A 220 15.96 2.92 -17.00
C GLY A 220 16.35 2.16 -15.74
N ASN A 221 15.88 0.91 -15.60
CA ASN A 221 16.33 0.06 -14.50
C ASN A 221 17.83 -0.23 -14.66
N GLY A 222 18.60 0.03 -13.59
CA GLY A 222 20.05 -0.06 -13.61
C GLY A 222 20.76 1.13 -14.25
N THR A 223 20.04 2.20 -14.65
CA THR A 223 20.66 3.43 -15.19
C THR A 223 20.21 4.70 -14.48
N CYS A 224 18.90 4.89 -14.29
CA CYS A 224 18.32 6.10 -13.70
C CYS A 224 17.46 5.81 -12.46
N TYR A 225 17.02 4.56 -12.31
CA TYR A 225 16.39 4.00 -11.12
C TYR A 225 16.84 2.54 -10.97
N GLU A 226 16.61 1.96 -9.79
CA GLU A 226 16.74 0.53 -9.53
C GLU A 226 15.41 -0.01 -9.03
N ALA A 227 14.90 -1.09 -9.61
CA ALA A 227 13.66 -1.72 -9.18
C ALA A 227 13.79 -3.24 -9.10
N HIS A 228 13.21 -3.82 -8.05
CA HIS A 228 13.13 -5.26 -7.82
C HIS A 228 11.71 -5.65 -7.43
N VAL A 229 11.27 -6.82 -7.89
CA VAL A 229 9.89 -7.28 -7.72
C VAL A 229 9.88 -8.69 -7.20
N VAL A 230 9.08 -8.94 -6.18
CA VAL A 230 8.73 -10.27 -5.69
C VAL A 230 7.28 -10.55 -6.04
N ARG A 231 7.03 -11.72 -6.61
CA ARG A 231 5.71 -12.15 -7.09
C ARG A 231 5.26 -13.42 -6.37
N TRP A 232 3.99 -13.43 -5.99
CA TRP A 232 3.26 -14.63 -5.60
C TRP A 232 2.17 -14.90 -6.63
N SER A 233 2.12 -16.11 -7.14
CA SER A 233 1.13 -16.54 -8.12
C SER A 233 0.39 -17.77 -7.64
N SER A 234 -0.91 -17.79 -7.87
CA SER A 234 -1.78 -18.94 -7.72
C SER A 234 -2.52 -19.19 -9.04
N ALA A 235 -3.32 -20.26 -9.11
CA ALA A 235 -4.19 -20.49 -10.25
C ALA A 235 -5.24 -19.39 -10.45
N ALA A 236 -5.58 -18.64 -9.39
CA ALA A 236 -6.63 -17.63 -9.40
C ALA A 236 -6.10 -16.20 -9.57
N SER A 237 -4.86 -15.92 -9.18
CA SER A 237 -4.37 -14.56 -9.07
C SER A 237 -2.86 -14.43 -8.94
N THR A 238 -2.37 -13.21 -9.17
CA THR A 238 -0.99 -12.80 -8.91
C THR A 238 -1.00 -11.54 -8.06
N TYR A 239 -0.08 -11.47 -7.09
CA TYR A 239 0.19 -10.25 -6.32
C TYR A 239 1.69 -10.01 -6.25
N GLU A 240 2.09 -8.74 -6.20
CA GLU A 240 3.50 -8.35 -6.22
C GLU A 240 3.84 -7.36 -5.11
N LEU A 241 5.08 -7.43 -4.63
CA LEU A 241 5.70 -6.35 -3.89
C LEU A 241 6.87 -5.83 -4.73
N MET A 242 7.02 -4.52 -4.82
CA MET A 242 8.04 -3.86 -5.61
C MET A 242 8.81 -2.85 -4.76
N TRP A 243 10.12 -2.85 -4.89
CA TRP A 243 11.00 -1.89 -4.24
C TRP A 243 11.71 -1.07 -5.29
N ILE A 244 11.71 0.25 -5.13
CA ILE A 244 12.27 1.18 -6.10
C ILE A 244 13.22 2.18 -5.41
N HIS A 245 14.41 2.35 -5.97
CA HIS A 245 15.30 3.46 -5.68
C HIS A 245 15.36 4.38 -6.91
N SER A 246 14.89 5.62 -6.77
CA SER A 246 15.00 6.65 -7.82
C SER A 246 15.74 7.89 -7.30
N PRO A 247 17.09 7.91 -7.33
CA PRO A 247 17.87 8.94 -6.64
C PRO A 247 17.71 10.34 -7.25
N LYS A 248 17.29 10.42 -8.51
CA LYS A 248 17.15 11.68 -9.26
C LYS A 248 15.80 12.39 -9.03
N GLN A 249 14.90 11.80 -8.25
CA GLN A 249 13.51 12.29 -8.09
C GLN A 249 13.24 12.93 -6.72
N ALA A 250 14.21 13.01 -5.80
CA ALA A 250 13.95 13.57 -4.47
C ALA A 250 13.51 15.05 -4.53
N GLN A 251 12.27 15.33 -4.12
CA GLN A 251 11.77 16.67 -3.83
C GLN A 251 11.25 16.69 -2.40
N GLY A 252 12.06 17.19 -1.46
CA GLY A 252 11.66 17.22 -0.07
C GLY A 252 12.83 17.39 0.89
N ALA A 253 12.55 17.89 2.09
CA ALA A 253 13.54 18.06 3.14
C ALA A 253 13.80 16.79 3.97
N PHE A 254 13.07 15.70 3.68
CA PHE A 254 13.14 14.43 4.40
C PHE A 254 13.59 13.32 3.43
N PRO A 255 14.91 13.02 3.34
CA PRO A 255 15.42 12.00 2.43
C PRO A 255 14.94 10.60 2.80
N LEU A 256 14.86 9.70 1.81
CA LEU A 256 14.44 8.31 2.02
C LEU A 256 15.27 7.58 3.08
N SER A 257 16.59 7.81 3.13
CA SER A 257 17.43 7.22 4.17
C SER A 257 17.06 7.68 5.59
N GLN A 258 16.59 8.93 5.73
CA GLN A 258 16.10 9.45 7.01
C GLN A 258 14.75 8.84 7.39
N TYR A 259 13.88 8.55 6.41
CA TYR A 259 12.65 7.80 6.62
C TYR A 259 12.94 6.37 7.07
N GLU A 260 13.86 5.66 6.40
CA GLU A 260 14.25 4.30 6.79
C GLU A 260 14.89 4.27 8.19
N SER A 261 15.74 5.25 8.53
CA SER A 261 16.24 5.40 9.91
C SER A 261 15.11 5.67 10.90
N TYR A 262 14.14 6.52 10.55
CA TYR A 262 12.96 6.74 11.38
C TYR A 262 12.17 5.45 11.61
N LEU A 263 11.98 4.62 10.58
CA LEU A 263 11.30 3.32 10.74
C LEU A 263 12.09 2.39 11.67
N HIS A 264 13.41 2.32 11.53
CA HIS A 264 14.25 1.54 12.45
C HIS A 264 14.14 2.03 13.90
N ASP A 265 14.18 3.34 14.13
CA ASP A 265 14.01 3.95 15.46
C ASP A 265 12.60 3.72 16.01
N LEU A 266 11.58 3.85 15.15
CA LEU A 266 10.18 3.60 15.47
C LEU A 266 9.97 2.17 15.96
N HIS A 267 10.62 1.23 15.26
CA HIS A 267 10.44 -0.19 15.48
C HIS A 267 11.33 -0.74 16.59
N GLY A 268 12.49 -0.14 16.84
CA GLY A 268 13.39 -0.57 17.90
C GLY A 268 13.67 -2.08 17.86
N ASN A 269 13.30 -2.80 18.92
CA ASN A 269 13.36 -4.26 18.97
C ASN A 269 11.98 -4.85 18.60
N ILE A 270 11.83 -5.32 17.37
CA ILE A 270 10.57 -5.91 16.88
C ILE A 270 10.12 -7.12 17.71
N SER A 271 11.05 -7.87 18.31
CA SER A 271 10.72 -9.02 19.16
C SER A 271 10.24 -8.61 20.56
N SER A 272 10.28 -7.32 20.92
CA SER A 272 9.73 -6.85 22.19
C SER A 272 8.20 -7.02 22.21
N ASN A 273 7.67 -7.40 23.37
CA ASN A 273 6.23 -7.58 23.55
C ASN A 273 5.51 -6.27 23.86
N ILE A 274 6.23 -5.15 23.77
CA ILE A 274 5.73 -3.79 24.00
C ILE A 274 4.83 -3.46 22.81
N TYR A 275 3.53 -3.40 23.10
CA TYR A 275 2.54 -3.06 22.09
C TYR A 275 2.71 -1.59 21.69
N ASP A 276 3.31 -1.39 20.53
CA ASP A 276 2.81 -0.40 19.62
C ASP A 276 2.55 -1.05 18.29
N GLU A 277 1.46 -0.61 17.70
CA GLU A 277 1.01 -1.08 16.42
C GLU A 277 2.01 -0.59 15.40
N TYR A 278 2.90 -1.50 14.98
CA TYR A 278 3.68 -1.46 13.74
C TYR A 278 2.77 -1.42 12.49
N MET A 279 1.65 -0.71 12.57
CA MET A 279 0.73 -0.35 11.50
C MET A 279 1.25 0.93 10.83
N ASP A 280 2.54 0.91 10.47
CA ASP A 280 3.06 1.76 9.40
C ASP A 280 2.44 1.29 8.07
N ASN A 281 2.73 1.99 6.96
CA ASN A 281 2.18 1.63 5.65
C ASN A 281 2.74 0.26 5.20
N HIS A 282 2.16 -0.84 5.66
CA HIS A 282 2.56 -2.19 5.29
C HIS A 282 1.45 -2.98 4.59
N VAL A 283 1.86 -4.09 4.00
CA VAL A 283 0.96 -5.05 3.37
C VAL A 283 1.09 -6.39 4.05
N ALA A 284 -0.07 -7.03 4.16
CA ALA A 284 -0.22 -8.34 4.74
C ALA A 284 -0.61 -9.37 3.68
N LEU A 285 0.11 -10.50 3.63
CA LEU A 285 -0.17 -11.60 2.70
C LEU A 285 -0.82 -12.77 3.42
N VAL A 286 -1.95 -13.28 2.91
CA VAL A 286 -2.58 -14.48 3.46
C VAL A 286 -1.81 -15.71 3.00
N MET A 287 -1.31 -16.49 3.96
CA MET A 287 -0.58 -17.74 3.74
C MET A 287 -1.30 -18.93 4.42
N SER A 288 -1.05 -20.13 3.89
CA SER A 288 -1.68 -21.36 4.40
C SER A 288 -1.14 -21.77 5.77
N THR A 289 0.17 -21.63 5.98
CA THR A 289 0.85 -21.94 7.24
C THR A 289 2.03 -20.99 7.47
N ALA A 290 2.28 -20.67 8.73
CA ALA A 290 3.48 -19.96 9.15
C ALA A 290 4.65 -20.89 9.52
N ASP A 291 4.46 -22.21 9.53
CA ASP A 291 5.47 -23.15 10.07
C ASP A 291 6.82 -23.07 9.33
N ASP A 292 6.79 -22.98 8.00
CA ASP A 292 8.01 -22.90 7.18
C ASP A 292 8.64 -21.51 7.20
N GLN A 293 7.82 -20.46 7.34
CA GLN A 293 8.30 -19.09 7.53
C GLN A 293 9.02 -18.96 8.87
N THR A 294 8.36 -19.31 9.98
CA THR A 294 8.96 -19.18 11.31
C THR A 294 10.18 -20.09 11.47
N ARG A 295 10.20 -21.27 10.85
CA ARG A 295 11.38 -22.15 10.91
C ARG A 295 12.59 -21.51 10.23
N ARG A 296 12.38 -20.94 9.04
CA ARG A 296 13.45 -20.22 8.32
C ARG A 296 13.97 -19.04 9.13
N LEU A 297 13.08 -18.28 9.76
CA LEU A 297 13.45 -17.15 10.62
C LEU A 297 14.23 -17.62 11.86
N ASP A 298 13.76 -18.66 12.55
CA ASP A 298 14.45 -19.26 13.70
C ASP A 298 15.85 -19.76 13.32
N ASP A 299 15.96 -20.50 12.22
CA ASP A 299 17.22 -21.10 11.73
C ASP A 299 18.24 -20.03 11.34
N ALA A 300 17.78 -18.87 10.87
CA ALA A 300 18.62 -17.72 10.53
C ALA A 300 18.92 -16.80 11.72
N GLY A 301 18.26 -16.99 12.87
CA GLY A 301 18.36 -16.09 14.02
C GLY A 301 17.71 -14.73 13.78
N GLU A 302 16.76 -14.65 12.84
CA GLU A 302 16.03 -13.42 12.51
C GLU A 302 14.99 -13.08 13.57
N GLN A 303 14.85 -11.79 13.85
CA GLN A 303 13.83 -11.29 14.77
C GLN A 303 12.48 -11.19 14.07
N TYR A 304 11.44 -11.63 14.77
CA TYR A 304 10.07 -11.54 14.30
C TYR A 304 9.12 -11.49 15.48
N PHE A 305 7.92 -11.03 15.19
CA PHE A 305 6.84 -10.90 16.16
C PHE A 305 5.61 -11.69 15.71
N LEU A 306 4.88 -12.24 16.68
CA LEU A 306 3.68 -13.04 16.43
C LEU A 306 2.49 -12.55 17.25
N ARG A 307 1.32 -12.53 16.61
CA ARG A 307 0.04 -12.33 17.29
C ARG A 307 -1.01 -13.31 16.82
N GLY A 308 -1.87 -13.71 17.76
CA GLY A 308 -3.05 -14.51 17.46
C GLY A 308 -4.10 -13.64 16.79
N GLN A 309 -4.58 -14.09 15.63
CA GLN A 309 -5.51 -13.33 14.80
C GLN A 309 -6.94 -13.89 14.90
N TYR A 310 -7.95 -13.03 14.90
CA TYR A 310 -9.33 -13.48 15.08
C TYR A 310 -9.78 -14.38 13.91
N GLY A 311 -10.21 -15.61 14.22
CA GLY A 311 -10.68 -16.57 13.22
C GLY A 311 -9.59 -17.12 12.29
N MET A 312 -8.33 -16.78 12.54
CA MET A 312 -7.15 -17.29 11.83
C MET A 312 -6.12 -17.85 12.83
N GLY A 313 -5.01 -18.40 12.34
CA GLY A 313 -3.97 -19.01 13.18
C GLY A 313 -3.12 -17.95 13.87
N CYS A 314 -2.31 -17.22 13.09
CA CYS A 314 -1.44 -16.16 13.61
C CYS A 314 -0.99 -15.19 12.51
N ASP A 315 -0.67 -13.98 12.92
CA ASP A 315 0.04 -13.00 12.12
C ASP A 315 1.54 -13.11 12.43
N VAL A 316 2.39 -13.05 11.39
CA VAL A 316 3.86 -12.99 11.53
C VAL A 316 4.34 -11.67 10.96
N PHE A 317 5.02 -10.89 11.79
CA PHE A 317 5.60 -9.61 11.43
C PHE A 317 7.12 -9.72 11.38
N ILE A 318 7.69 -9.22 10.29
CA ILE A 318 9.14 -9.11 10.12
C ILE A 318 9.49 -7.69 9.71
N GLN A 319 10.69 -7.24 10.09
CA GLN A 319 11.25 -5.98 9.64
C GLN A 319 12.22 -6.24 8.49
N GLY A 320 12.04 -5.55 7.37
CA GLY A 320 13.00 -5.59 6.26
C GLY A 320 14.21 -4.69 6.45
N PRO A 321 15.19 -4.75 5.52
CA PRO A 321 16.42 -3.97 5.57
C PRO A 321 16.23 -2.44 5.69
N GLY A 322 15.21 -1.89 5.02
CA GLY A 322 14.84 -0.47 5.09
C GLY A 322 14.00 -0.08 6.31
N GLY A 323 13.80 -1.00 7.26
CA GLY A 323 12.97 -0.78 8.44
C GLY A 323 11.48 -1.03 8.22
N GLN A 324 11.03 -1.19 6.97
CA GLN A 324 9.64 -1.49 6.62
C GLN A 324 9.15 -2.79 7.23
N ILE A 325 7.93 -2.79 7.78
CA ILE A 325 7.29 -3.98 8.32
C ILE A 325 6.55 -4.71 7.20
N TYR A 326 6.58 -6.04 7.28
CA TYR A 326 5.80 -6.93 6.43
C TYR A 326 5.04 -7.94 7.29
N GLU A 327 3.81 -8.25 6.88
CA GLU A 327 2.94 -9.17 7.61
C GLU A 327 2.57 -10.38 6.75
N THR A 328 2.48 -11.55 7.37
CA THR A 328 1.72 -12.69 6.83
C THR A 328 0.59 -13.06 7.78
N LEU A 329 -0.62 -13.25 7.25
CA LEU A 329 -1.74 -13.80 8.01
C LEU A 329 -1.85 -15.28 7.71
N ASN A 330 -1.71 -16.11 8.73
CA ASN A 330 -1.55 -17.54 8.57
C ASN A 330 -2.76 -18.28 9.10
N LYS A 331 -3.39 -19.10 8.25
CA LYS A 331 -4.58 -19.88 8.63
C LYS A 331 -4.25 -21.00 9.62
N LEU A 332 -3.03 -21.53 9.56
CA LEU A 332 -2.55 -22.60 10.42
C LEU A 332 -1.17 -22.24 10.96
N GLN A 333 -0.92 -22.63 12.21
CA GLN A 333 0.39 -22.56 12.85
C GLN A 333 0.47 -23.72 13.85
N LEU A 334 1.28 -24.73 13.54
CA LEU A 334 1.37 -25.96 14.34
C LEU A 334 2.56 -25.94 15.28
N ARG A 335 3.62 -25.18 14.94
CA ARG A 335 4.83 -25.07 15.77
C ARG A 335 4.60 -24.21 17.00
N ILE A 336 3.92 -23.07 16.84
CA ILE A 336 3.75 -22.07 17.89
C ILE A 336 2.30 -22.07 18.37
N LYS A 337 2.08 -22.71 19.53
CA LYS A 337 0.74 -22.88 20.10
C LYS A 337 0.34 -21.65 20.91
N ASN A 338 -0.90 -21.20 20.72
CA ASN A 338 -1.53 -20.12 21.48
C ASN A 338 -0.72 -18.81 21.49
N PRO A 339 -0.44 -18.22 20.32
CA PRO A 339 0.17 -16.89 20.27
C PRO A 339 -0.67 -15.89 21.09
N ALA A 340 0.02 -14.95 21.72
CA ALA A 340 -0.65 -13.88 22.46
C ALA A 340 -1.65 -13.17 21.52
N LYS A 341 -2.88 -12.98 22.00
CA LYS A 341 -3.89 -12.26 21.22
C LYS A 341 -3.59 -10.77 21.24
N TRP A 342 -4.16 -10.06 20.27
CA TRP A 342 -4.21 -8.60 20.30
C TRP A 342 -4.90 -8.10 21.58
N ASP A 343 -4.17 -7.31 22.37
CA ASP A 343 -4.69 -6.53 23.49
C ASP A 343 -4.35 -5.06 23.27
N LEU A 344 -5.27 -4.33 22.63
CA LEU A 344 -5.05 -2.95 22.22
C LEU A 344 -5.02 -1.98 23.41
N CYS A 345 -5.50 -2.42 24.58
CA CYS A 345 -5.55 -1.63 25.80
C CYS A 345 -4.57 -2.11 26.87
N GLY A 346 -3.77 -3.14 26.55
CA GLY A 346 -2.82 -3.72 27.49
C GLY A 346 -1.72 -2.72 27.85
N PRO A 347 -1.16 -2.80 29.07
CA PRO A 347 -0.01 -1.97 29.42
C PRO A 347 1.17 -2.27 28.50
N LEU A 348 1.93 -1.23 28.14
CA LEU A 348 3.30 -1.39 27.66
C LEU A 348 4.05 -2.14 28.76
N LEU A 349 4.35 -3.42 28.56
CA LEU A 349 5.14 -4.18 29.53
C LEU A 349 6.59 -3.73 29.39
N ASP A 350 7.05 -2.90 30.33
CA ASP A 350 8.43 -2.39 30.43
C ASP A 350 9.52 -3.46 30.26
#